data_AF-A0A2N2HBN5-F1
#
_entry.id   AF-A0A2N2HBN5-F1
#
_cell.length_a   1.000
_cell.length_b   1.000
_cell.length_c   1.000
_cell.angle_alpha   90.00
_cell.angle_beta   90.00
_cell.angle_gamma   90.00
#
_symmetry.space_group_name_H-M   'P 1'
#
loop_
_entity.id
_entity.type
_entity.pdbx_description
1 polymer ?
#
loop_
_entity_poly.entity_id
_entity_poly.type
_entity_poly.pdbx_seq_one_letter_code
_entity_poly.pdbx_strand_id
1 'polypeptide(L)'
;MTERLRATSGVSQLDRLLGGLYIGDNVVWHDDAGSLAMVFCMNFMQASQVQGKPLVYLSFDRSPKNLLDQLGALSENPMLTVLDCFTFGKGAGTPVFLKFYEERTQKPSCRFITVEKPREPEQVIEALYTVHAGLDGDVRLVFESMTGMQEIWGGEEQILNFYTHSCPRLYELNTIAYWIMERQAHSQRLRAQINQIAQVAVDLSVRRGTTSLMILKAEKRDLDTLNKPYSYWTKDLNVTFDEDRKIRGRFDLGLRLKELRSKRGLSQTELAKLVGVTPSTISQVEGNTIYPSLPALLKMAEVLSVDVSSLFQEKGDIRNRIIFPGAEAVEVKLQGLPDGAAYAKSLTPLDFEQKAEPYLLEVQPKREIPAHFFLHKGEEMGYLLSGVLQVKLGKAVYTIRPGDVVYLTSEMPTQWKNPGPSVARLLWVKIR
;
A
#
# COMPACT_ATOMS: atom_id res chain seq x y z
N MET A 1 -15.26 32.65 13.84
CA MET A 1 -14.09 32.13 13.12
C MET A 1 -14.61 31.57 11.81
N THR A 2 -14.32 32.21 10.68
CA THR A 2 -14.62 31.64 9.37
C THR A 2 -13.83 30.33 9.24
N GLU A 3 -14.53 29.22 9.04
CA GLU A 3 -13.92 27.92 8.77
C GLU A 3 -13.02 28.06 7.54
N ARG A 4 -11.69 28.01 7.73
CA ARG A 4 -10.76 28.06 6.60
C ARG A 4 -11.01 26.83 5.72
N LEU A 5 -11.26 27.06 4.43
CA LEU A 5 -11.48 26.00 3.45
C LEU A 5 -10.26 25.06 3.41
N ARG A 6 -10.51 23.75 3.55
CA ARG A 6 -9.49 22.70 3.51
C ARG A 6 -9.24 22.23 2.08
N ALA A 7 -7.99 21.90 1.80
CA ALA A 7 -7.53 21.23 0.59
C ALA A 7 -6.70 19.99 0.96
N THR A 8 -6.59 19.07 0.01
CA THR A 8 -5.76 17.86 0.15
C THR A 8 -4.39 18.10 -0.49
N SER A 9 -3.35 17.51 0.10
CA SER A 9 -2.01 17.39 -0.49
C SER A 9 -1.92 16.32 -1.57
N GLY A 10 -2.96 15.51 -1.77
CA GLY A 10 -2.95 14.30 -2.59
C GLY A 10 -2.34 13.09 -1.88
N VAL A 11 -1.73 13.27 -0.71
CA VAL A 11 -1.17 12.19 0.11
C VAL A 11 -1.95 12.09 1.42
N SER A 12 -2.81 11.08 1.53
CA SER A 12 -3.77 10.95 2.65
C SER A 12 -3.13 10.90 4.04
N GLN A 13 -1.96 10.26 4.18
CA GLN A 13 -1.23 10.26 5.45
C GLN A 13 -0.64 11.64 5.75
N LEU A 14 -0.12 12.35 4.75
CA LEU A 14 0.38 13.72 4.95
C LEU A 14 -0.76 14.65 5.39
N ASP A 15 -1.94 14.52 4.79
CA ASP A 15 -3.13 15.26 5.23
C ASP A 15 -3.51 14.93 6.68
N ARG A 16 -3.41 13.67 7.10
CA ARG A 16 -3.61 13.29 8.51
C ARG A 16 -2.56 13.91 9.42
N LEU A 17 -1.30 13.86 9.03
CA LEU A 17 -0.20 14.40 9.82
C LEU A 17 -0.26 15.92 9.96
N LEU A 18 -0.69 16.63 8.91
CA LEU A 18 -0.82 18.09 8.89
C LEU A 18 -2.18 18.61 9.38
N GLY A 19 -3.21 17.77 9.50
CA GLY A 19 -4.59 18.22 9.66
C GLY A 19 -5.17 18.88 8.39
N GLY A 20 -4.63 18.50 7.23
CA GLY A 20 -4.95 19.04 5.90
C GLY A 20 -4.21 20.34 5.56
N LEU A 21 -4.30 20.71 4.29
CA LEU A 21 -3.89 22.03 3.83
C LEU A 21 -5.07 23.00 3.94
N TYR A 22 -4.78 24.28 4.10
CA TYR A 22 -5.77 25.36 4.12
C TYR A 22 -5.48 26.36 3.02
N ILE A 23 -6.53 26.94 2.45
CA ILE A 23 -6.39 28.12 1.60
C ILE A 23 -5.66 29.23 2.39
N GLY A 24 -4.63 29.78 1.76
CA GLY A 24 -3.66 30.72 2.34
C GLY A 24 -2.36 30.07 2.82
N ASP A 25 -2.22 28.74 2.82
CA ASP A 25 -0.98 28.10 3.27
C ASP A 25 0.18 28.36 2.31
N ASN A 26 1.24 29.00 2.83
CA ASN A 26 2.59 28.88 2.29
C ASN A 26 3.27 27.66 2.94
N VAL A 27 3.48 26.61 2.13
CA VAL A 27 4.05 25.32 2.52
C VAL A 27 5.49 25.23 2.03
N VAL A 28 6.44 25.29 2.96
CA VAL A 28 7.87 25.23 2.64
C VAL A 28 8.38 23.80 2.83
N TRP A 29 9.05 23.29 1.80
CA TRP A 29 9.69 21.98 1.77
C TRP A 29 11.21 22.15 1.81
N HIS A 30 11.82 21.81 2.94
CA HIS A 30 13.27 21.72 3.08
C HIS A 30 13.72 20.33 2.61
N ASP A 31 14.29 20.25 1.42
CA ASP A 31 14.70 19.00 0.76
C ASP A 31 16.19 18.75 0.92
N ASP A 32 16.58 17.74 1.70
CA ASP A 32 17.99 17.41 1.94
C ASP A 32 18.71 16.84 0.71
N ALA A 33 17.99 16.25 -0.24
CA ALA A 33 18.57 15.60 -1.43
C ALA A 33 18.16 16.28 -2.74
N GLY A 34 17.45 17.42 -2.69
CA GLY A 34 16.98 18.20 -3.84
C GLY A 34 16.01 17.47 -4.77
N SER A 35 15.50 16.31 -4.38
CA SER A 35 14.69 15.43 -5.23
C SER A 35 13.52 14.75 -4.49
N LEU A 36 13.46 14.87 -3.16
CA LEU A 36 12.44 14.23 -2.33
C LEU A 36 11.09 14.94 -2.40
N ALA A 37 11.08 16.28 -2.51
CA ALA A 37 9.86 17.08 -2.48
C ALA A 37 9.00 16.88 -3.74
N MET A 38 9.61 16.47 -4.85
CA MET A 38 8.94 16.37 -6.15
C MET A 38 7.73 15.43 -6.13
N VAL A 39 7.83 14.28 -5.45
CA VAL A 39 6.70 13.33 -5.36
C VAL A 39 5.48 13.96 -4.69
N PHE A 40 5.69 14.81 -3.68
CA PHE A 40 4.60 15.50 -2.97
C PHE A 40 4.02 16.62 -3.84
N CYS A 41 4.85 17.33 -4.60
CA CYS A 41 4.40 18.33 -5.56
C CYS A 41 3.52 17.69 -6.65
N MET A 42 3.93 16.55 -7.19
CA MET A 42 3.18 15.81 -8.21
C MET A 42 1.83 15.32 -7.67
N ASN A 43 1.78 14.80 -6.43
CA ASN A 43 0.53 14.41 -5.78
C ASN A 43 -0.40 15.62 -5.56
N PHE A 44 0.15 16.76 -5.12
CA PHE A 44 -0.61 18.00 -4.93
C PHE A 44 -1.18 18.53 -6.25
N MET A 45 -0.39 18.49 -7.33
CA MET A 45 -0.85 18.86 -8.67
C MET A 45 -1.91 17.89 -9.20
N GLN A 46 -1.73 16.58 -9.03
CA GLN A 46 -2.72 15.57 -9.44
C GLN A 46 -4.05 15.76 -8.70
N ALA A 47 -4.01 15.96 -7.39
CA ALA A 47 -5.22 16.22 -6.60
C ALA A 47 -5.92 17.52 -7.03
N SER A 48 -5.15 18.55 -7.35
CA SER A 48 -5.68 19.82 -7.84
C SER A 48 -6.33 19.68 -9.22
N GLN A 49 -5.75 18.89 -10.13
CA GLN A 49 -6.33 18.57 -11.43
C GLN A 49 -7.66 17.81 -11.29
N VAL A 50 -7.72 16.80 -10.41
CA VAL A 50 -8.96 16.05 -10.13
C VAL A 50 -10.05 16.96 -9.59
N GLN A 51 -9.69 17.98 -8.81
CA GLN A 51 -10.61 18.98 -8.28
C GLN A 51 -10.94 20.11 -9.26
N GLY A 52 -10.36 20.10 -10.48
CA GLY A 52 -10.55 21.16 -11.47
C GLY A 52 -10.01 22.53 -11.03
N LYS A 53 -8.98 22.56 -10.18
CA LYS A 53 -8.41 23.81 -9.64
C LYS A 53 -7.31 24.37 -10.56
N PRO A 54 -7.25 25.71 -10.74
CA PRO A 54 -6.15 26.34 -11.45
C PRO A 54 -4.80 26.04 -10.78
N LEU A 55 -3.81 25.65 -11.59
CA LEU A 55 -2.44 25.36 -11.16
C LEU A 55 -1.47 26.32 -11.85
N VAL A 56 -0.55 26.91 -11.09
CA VAL A 56 0.59 27.63 -11.64
C VAL A 56 1.88 26.99 -11.14
N TYR A 57 2.74 26.59 -12.08
CA TYR A 57 4.04 26.00 -11.81
C TYR A 57 5.14 26.97 -12.26
N LEU A 58 5.97 27.44 -11.33
CA LEU A 58 7.09 28.31 -11.63
C LEU A 58 8.35 27.46 -11.76
N SER A 59 8.91 27.39 -12.96
CA SER A 59 10.10 26.58 -13.23
C SER A 59 11.35 27.44 -13.36
N PHE A 60 12.38 27.10 -12.56
CA PHE A 60 13.68 27.78 -12.54
C PHE A 60 14.83 26.86 -12.95
N ASP A 61 14.67 25.55 -12.74
CA ASP A 61 15.77 24.58 -12.87
C ASP A 61 15.66 23.69 -14.11
N ARG A 62 14.49 23.67 -14.77
CA ARG A 62 14.23 22.75 -15.87
C ARG A 62 13.86 23.49 -17.14
N SER A 63 14.44 23.04 -18.24
CA SER A 63 13.98 23.45 -19.57
C SER A 63 12.52 23.02 -19.78
N PRO A 64 11.75 23.75 -20.60
CA PRO A 64 10.35 23.42 -20.87
C PRO A 64 10.12 21.96 -21.30
N LYS A 65 11.02 21.43 -22.15
CA LYS A 65 10.96 20.03 -22.60
C LYS A 65 11.17 19.05 -21.44
N ASN A 66 12.24 19.23 -20.66
CA ASN A 66 12.54 18.35 -19.53
C ASN A 66 11.43 18.38 -18.46
N LEU A 67 10.83 19.56 -18.25
CA LEU A 67 9.70 19.70 -17.34
C LEU A 67 8.47 18.92 -17.83
N LEU A 68 8.14 18.99 -19.13
CA LEU A 68 7.04 18.21 -19.69
C LEU A 68 7.24 16.71 -19.53
N ASP A 69 8.44 16.21 -19.84
CA ASP A 69 8.78 14.79 -19.70
C ASP A 69 8.60 14.33 -18.25
N GLN A 70 8.95 15.17 -17.29
CA GLN A 70 8.79 14.88 -15.87
C GLN A 70 7.34 14.99 -15.38
N LEU A 71 6.56 15.96 -15.89
CA LEU A 71 5.15 16.10 -15.55
C LEU A 71 4.31 14.94 -16.12
N GLY A 72 4.73 14.35 -17.24
CA GLY A 72 4.03 13.24 -17.89
C GLY A 72 2.56 13.59 -18.14
N ALA A 73 1.64 12.76 -17.67
CA ALA A 73 0.20 12.96 -17.83
C ALA A 73 -0.33 14.27 -17.19
N LEU A 74 0.35 14.84 -16.19
CA LEU A 74 -0.07 16.13 -15.60
C LEU A 74 0.12 17.30 -16.57
N SER A 75 0.97 17.15 -17.59
CA SER A 75 1.12 18.15 -18.64
C SER A 75 -0.10 18.24 -19.57
N GLU A 76 -0.99 17.25 -19.53
CA GLU A 76 -2.24 17.24 -20.30
C GLU A 76 -3.38 18.05 -19.64
N ASN A 77 -3.05 18.90 -18.66
CA ASN A 77 -4.03 19.66 -17.88
C ASN A 77 -4.24 21.11 -18.40
N PRO A 78 -5.43 21.45 -18.93
CA PRO A 78 -5.74 22.81 -19.42
C PRO A 78 -5.74 23.88 -18.33
N MET A 79 -5.87 23.47 -17.07
CA MET A 79 -5.82 24.37 -15.91
C MET A 79 -4.41 24.59 -15.38
N LEU A 80 -3.39 23.93 -15.97
CA LEU A 80 -1.99 24.13 -15.62
C LEU A 80 -1.38 25.25 -16.48
N THR A 81 -0.86 26.27 -15.80
CA THR A 81 0.01 27.30 -16.40
C THR A 81 1.43 27.15 -15.86
N VAL A 82 2.40 26.99 -16.75
CA VAL A 82 3.81 26.99 -16.44
C VAL A 82 4.38 28.39 -16.69
N LEU A 83 4.94 28.99 -15.64
CA LEU A 83 5.79 30.18 -15.75
C LEU A 83 7.23 29.73 -15.92
N ASP A 84 7.72 29.81 -17.16
CA ASP A 84 9.08 29.43 -17.52
C ASP A 84 10.04 30.57 -17.20
N CYS A 85 10.72 30.44 -16.05
CA CYS A 85 11.82 31.31 -15.64
C CYS A 85 13.19 30.71 -16.00
N PHE A 86 13.22 29.47 -16.49
CA PHE A 86 14.46 28.78 -16.88
C PHE A 86 15.01 29.34 -18.18
N THR A 87 14.19 29.46 -19.23
CA THR A 87 14.66 29.72 -20.60
C THR A 87 15.53 30.98 -20.69
N PHE A 88 15.09 32.11 -20.13
CA PHE A 88 15.92 33.33 -20.07
C PHE A 88 16.75 33.44 -18.79
N GLY A 89 16.51 32.60 -17.79
CA GLY A 89 17.30 32.49 -16.58
C GLY A 89 18.55 31.65 -16.84
N LYS A 90 18.57 30.43 -16.30
CA LYS A 90 19.69 29.48 -16.46
C LYS A 90 19.93 29.06 -17.91
N GLY A 91 18.89 29.02 -18.73
CA GLY A 91 18.96 28.72 -20.17
C GLY A 91 19.56 29.85 -21.02
N ALA A 92 19.74 31.03 -20.44
CA ALA A 92 20.36 32.22 -21.05
C ALA A 92 19.80 32.64 -22.42
N GLY A 93 18.53 32.31 -22.70
CA GLY A 93 17.87 32.63 -23.97
C GLY A 93 18.50 31.94 -25.18
N THR A 94 19.22 30.83 -24.98
CA THR A 94 19.91 30.16 -26.08
C THR A 94 18.91 29.55 -27.08
N PRO A 95 19.24 29.51 -28.39
CA PRO A 95 18.32 29.01 -29.42
C PRO A 95 17.79 27.60 -29.17
N VAL A 96 18.57 26.74 -28.51
CA VAL A 96 18.19 25.36 -28.17
C VAL A 96 16.90 25.32 -27.34
N PHE A 97 16.72 26.25 -26.40
CA PHE A 97 15.51 26.31 -25.57
C PHE A 97 14.37 27.08 -26.23
N LEU A 98 14.68 28.12 -27.02
CA LEU A 98 13.67 28.87 -27.77
C LEU A 98 12.95 28.03 -28.82
N LYS A 99 13.67 27.06 -29.42
CA LYS A 99 13.12 26.10 -30.38
C LYS A 99 11.84 25.39 -29.89
N PHE A 100 11.74 25.16 -28.58
CA PHE A 100 10.53 24.60 -27.96
C PHE A 100 9.26 25.40 -28.27
N TYR A 101 9.37 26.73 -28.29
CA TYR A 101 8.25 27.63 -28.55
C TYR A 101 7.96 27.76 -30.05
N GLU A 102 8.99 27.71 -30.88
CA GLU A 102 8.87 27.75 -32.35
C GLU A 102 8.20 26.49 -32.90
N GLU A 103 8.56 25.32 -32.37
CA GLU A 103 8.06 24.01 -32.84
C GLU A 103 6.66 23.67 -32.30
N ARG A 104 6.18 24.39 -31.28
CA ARG A 104 4.86 24.19 -30.66
C ARG A 104 3.74 24.71 -31.57
N THR A 105 3.37 23.90 -32.56
CA THR A 105 2.33 24.22 -33.57
C THR A 105 0.91 23.78 -33.19
N GLN A 106 0.74 22.93 -32.17
CA GLN A 106 -0.56 22.50 -31.66
C GLN A 106 -0.92 23.24 -30.36
N LYS A 107 -2.21 23.57 -30.17
CA LYS A 107 -2.71 24.15 -28.91
C LYS A 107 -2.30 23.23 -27.76
N PRO A 108 -1.44 23.67 -26.83
CA PRO A 108 -0.92 22.79 -25.82
C PRO A 108 -2.01 22.52 -24.77
N SER A 109 -2.03 21.29 -24.28
CA SER A 109 -2.93 20.90 -23.20
C SER A 109 -2.64 21.65 -21.91
N CYS A 110 -1.42 22.16 -21.67
CA CYS A 110 -1.12 23.12 -20.60
C CYS A 110 -0.48 24.41 -21.14
N ARG A 111 -0.76 25.55 -20.49
CA ARG A 111 -0.29 26.87 -20.93
C ARG A 111 1.16 27.10 -20.49
N PHE A 112 2.00 27.62 -21.38
CA PHE A 112 3.34 28.10 -21.02
C PHE A 112 3.41 29.61 -21.20
N ILE A 113 4.05 30.29 -20.26
CA ILE A 113 4.30 31.72 -20.30
C ILE A 113 5.77 31.91 -19.95
N THR A 114 6.52 32.43 -20.89
CA THR A 114 7.94 32.71 -20.71
C THR A 114 8.11 34.01 -19.93
N VAL A 115 8.94 34.01 -18.89
CA VAL A 115 9.35 35.23 -18.20
C VAL A 115 10.63 35.72 -18.87
N GLU A 116 10.58 36.89 -19.51
CA GLU A 116 11.71 37.42 -20.29
C GLU A 116 12.90 37.85 -19.42
N LYS A 117 12.62 38.34 -18.22
CA LYS A 117 13.62 38.87 -17.27
C LYS A 117 13.57 38.16 -15.92
N PRO A 118 13.79 36.84 -15.86
CA PRO A 118 13.62 36.08 -14.62
C PRO A 118 14.73 36.36 -13.59
N ARG A 119 15.80 37.07 -13.97
CA ARG A 119 16.84 37.57 -13.06
C ARG A 119 16.38 38.78 -12.22
N GLU A 120 15.28 39.42 -12.60
CA GLU A 120 14.67 40.54 -11.89
C GLU A 120 13.47 39.99 -11.08
N PRO A 121 13.57 39.88 -9.73
CA PRO A 121 12.50 39.28 -8.92
C PRO A 121 11.15 39.99 -9.10
N GLU A 122 11.14 41.30 -9.34
CA GLU A 122 9.94 42.09 -9.61
C GLU A 122 9.23 41.64 -10.90
N GLN A 123 9.98 41.25 -11.93
CA GLN A 123 9.41 40.78 -13.20
C GLN A 123 8.78 39.39 -13.04
N VAL A 124 9.38 38.52 -12.21
CA VAL A 124 8.82 37.21 -11.89
C VAL A 124 7.49 37.36 -11.13
N ILE A 125 7.44 38.24 -10.14
CA ILE A 125 6.23 38.42 -9.32
C ILE A 125 5.10 39.09 -10.13
N GLU A 126 5.45 40.05 -11.00
CA GLU A 126 4.51 40.70 -11.90
C GLU A 126 3.89 39.70 -12.89
N ALA A 127 4.72 38.83 -13.48
CA ALA A 127 4.24 37.75 -14.34
C ALA A 127 3.30 36.80 -13.59
N LEU A 128 3.66 36.39 -12.37
CA LEU A 128 2.81 35.54 -11.53
C LEU A 128 1.45 36.19 -11.24
N TYR A 129 1.42 37.47 -10.85
CA TYR A 129 0.17 38.16 -10.55
C TYR A 129 -0.68 38.43 -11.79
N THR A 130 -0.05 38.67 -12.94
CA THR A 130 -0.76 38.79 -14.22
C THR A 130 -1.46 37.48 -14.58
N VAL A 131 -0.80 36.34 -14.36
CA VAL A 131 -1.41 35.02 -14.55
C VAL A 131 -2.55 34.80 -13.57
N HIS A 132 -2.30 35.03 -12.28
CA HIS A 132 -3.28 34.80 -11.22
C HIS A 132 -4.55 35.65 -11.42
N ALA A 133 -4.42 36.91 -11.84
CA ALA A 133 -5.55 37.80 -12.10
C ALA A 133 -6.52 37.28 -13.17
N GLY A 134 -6.07 36.37 -14.06
CA GLY A 134 -6.91 35.71 -15.05
C GLY A 134 -7.48 34.36 -14.61
N LEU A 135 -7.33 33.96 -13.34
CA LEU A 135 -7.79 32.70 -12.78
C LEU A 135 -8.89 32.93 -11.74
N ASP A 136 -9.89 32.06 -11.74
CA ASP A 136 -11.01 32.12 -10.80
C ASP A 136 -10.84 31.13 -9.63
N GLY A 137 -11.34 31.51 -8.46
CA GLY A 137 -11.35 30.66 -7.27
C GLY A 137 -10.00 30.55 -6.58
N ASP A 138 -9.80 29.45 -5.85
CA ASP A 138 -8.54 29.18 -5.15
C ASP A 138 -7.49 28.56 -6.08
N VAL A 139 -6.30 29.17 -6.11
CA VAL A 139 -5.22 28.81 -7.03
C VAL A 139 -4.13 28.01 -6.32
N ARG A 140 -3.57 27.03 -7.02
CA ARG A 140 -2.56 26.10 -6.51
C ARG A 140 -1.22 26.43 -7.14
N LEU A 141 -0.22 26.75 -6.32
CA LEU A 141 1.08 27.23 -6.78
C LEU A 141 2.19 26.25 -6.40
N VAL A 142 3.11 26.01 -7.32
CA VAL A 142 4.36 25.27 -7.07
C VAL A 142 5.53 26.14 -7.52
N PHE A 143 6.32 26.62 -6.57
CA PHE A 143 7.62 27.25 -6.80
C PHE A 143 8.68 26.15 -6.78
N GLU A 144 9.09 25.69 -7.96
CA GLU A 144 9.94 24.50 -8.13
C GLU A 144 11.21 24.52 -7.28
N SER A 145 11.86 25.69 -7.17
CA SER A 145 13.18 25.77 -6.55
C SER A 145 13.52 27.19 -6.12
N MET A 146 13.42 27.47 -4.82
CA MET A 146 13.98 28.68 -4.20
C MET A 146 15.50 28.71 -4.32
N THR A 147 16.14 27.54 -4.39
CA THR A 147 17.58 27.43 -4.68
C THR A 147 17.91 27.92 -6.09
N GLY A 148 17.14 27.50 -7.10
CA GLY A 148 17.28 27.96 -8.47
C GLY A 148 17.05 29.47 -8.63
N MET A 149 16.08 30.01 -7.88
CA MET A 149 15.86 31.46 -7.79
C MET A 149 17.09 32.18 -7.20
N GLN A 150 17.67 31.66 -6.11
CA GLN A 150 18.83 32.24 -5.44
C GLN A 150 20.06 32.31 -6.36
N GLU A 151 20.29 31.25 -7.14
CA GLU A 151 21.41 31.17 -8.08
C GLU A 151 21.38 32.28 -9.14
N ILE A 152 20.20 32.65 -9.63
CA ILE A 152 20.07 33.69 -10.65
C ILE A 152 19.84 35.11 -10.09
N TRP A 153 19.46 35.22 -8.81
CA TRP A 153 19.23 36.51 -8.12
C TRP A 153 20.42 36.99 -7.28
N GLY A 154 21.49 36.18 -7.19
CA GLY A 154 22.76 36.62 -6.61
C GLY A 154 22.82 36.63 -5.08
N GLY A 155 21.91 35.94 -4.39
CA GLY A 155 22.01 35.77 -2.93
C GLY A 155 20.73 35.38 -2.21
N GLU A 156 20.90 35.01 -0.93
CA GLU A 156 19.81 34.67 0.00
C GLU A 156 18.93 35.86 0.36
N GLU A 157 19.48 37.08 0.34
CA GLU A 157 18.75 38.30 0.71
C GLU A 157 17.61 38.59 -0.28
N GLN A 158 17.86 38.41 -1.57
CA GLN A 158 16.88 38.61 -2.64
C GLN A 158 15.74 37.60 -2.51
N ILE A 159 16.04 36.35 -2.15
CA ILE A 159 15.04 35.32 -1.89
C ILE A 159 14.19 35.67 -0.67
N LEU A 160 14.83 36.08 0.43
CA LEU A 160 14.11 36.47 1.63
C LEU A 160 13.19 37.66 1.36
N ASN A 161 13.67 38.67 0.63
CA ASN A 161 12.89 39.83 0.26
C ASN A 161 11.71 39.41 -0.63
N PHE A 162 11.95 38.63 -1.69
CA PHE A 162 10.89 38.12 -2.55
C PHE A 162 9.84 37.33 -1.76
N TYR A 163 10.26 36.40 -0.91
CA TYR A 163 9.37 35.55 -0.11
C TYR A 163 8.54 36.38 0.88
N THR A 164 9.17 37.31 1.59
CA THR A 164 8.50 38.18 2.58
C THR A 164 7.44 39.07 1.95
N HIS A 165 7.66 39.54 0.72
CA HIS A 165 6.67 40.36 -0.01
C HIS A 165 5.61 39.50 -0.71
N SER A 166 5.95 38.31 -1.17
CA SER A 166 5.04 37.41 -1.90
C SER A 166 4.03 36.74 -0.99
N CYS A 167 4.47 36.16 0.13
CA CYS A 167 3.61 35.31 0.96
C CYS A 167 2.35 36.00 1.51
N PRO A 168 2.41 37.25 2.03
CA PRO A 168 1.21 37.95 2.50
C PRO A 168 0.21 38.21 1.37
N ARG A 169 0.70 38.55 0.17
CA ARG A 169 -0.17 38.77 -0.99
C ARG A 169 -0.78 37.46 -1.49
N LEU A 170 -0.01 36.38 -1.55
CA LEU A 170 -0.51 35.05 -1.90
C LEU A 170 -1.58 34.54 -0.91
N TYR A 171 -1.46 34.89 0.37
CA TYR A 171 -2.46 34.59 1.38
C TYR A 171 -3.80 35.28 1.07
N GLU A 172 -3.78 36.58 0.74
CA GLU A 172 -4.98 37.35 0.36
C GLU A 172 -5.58 36.89 -0.99
N LEU A 173 -4.76 36.34 -1.88
CA LEU A 173 -5.16 35.84 -3.20
C LEU A 173 -5.77 34.41 -3.18
N ASN A 174 -6.16 33.90 -2.00
CA ASN A 174 -6.75 32.58 -1.81
C ASN A 174 -5.93 31.44 -2.44
N THR A 175 -4.61 31.45 -2.24
CA THR A 175 -3.72 30.44 -2.84
C THR A 175 -3.28 29.38 -1.84
N ILE A 176 -2.80 28.25 -2.34
CA ILE A 176 -1.89 27.36 -1.60
C ILE A 176 -0.59 27.30 -2.38
N ALA A 177 0.52 27.62 -1.73
CA ALA A 177 1.82 27.71 -2.40
C ALA A 177 2.82 26.73 -1.81
N TYR A 178 3.32 25.82 -2.64
CA TYR A 178 4.45 24.95 -2.32
C TYR A 178 5.74 25.66 -2.71
N TRP A 179 6.66 25.75 -1.75
CA TRP A 179 7.96 26.38 -1.90
C TRP A 179 9.05 25.35 -1.60
N ILE A 180 9.80 24.95 -2.62
CA ILE A 180 10.81 23.90 -2.48
C ILE A 180 12.17 24.56 -2.35
N MET A 181 12.92 24.16 -1.33
CA MET A 181 14.28 24.65 -1.11
C MET A 181 15.22 23.53 -0.70
N GLU A 182 16.41 23.50 -1.30
CA GLU A 182 17.44 22.54 -0.92
C GLU A 182 18.02 22.89 0.43
N ARG A 183 17.84 22.00 1.42
CA ARG A 183 18.14 22.33 2.79
C ARG A 183 19.60 22.74 2.99
N GLN A 184 20.55 22.01 2.41
CA GLN A 184 21.98 22.26 2.61
C GLN A 184 22.54 23.43 1.79
N ALA A 185 21.79 23.93 0.79
CA ALA A 185 22.21 25.05 -0.02
C ALA A 185 22.03 26.41 0.71
N HIS A 186 21.21 26.44 1.76
CA HIS A 186 20.81 27.67 2.44
C HIS A 186 21.23 27.72 3.91
N SER A 187 21.55 28.92 4.37
CA SER A 187 21.97 29.23 5.73
C SER A 187 20.86 28.92 6.75
N GLN A 188 21.26 28.57 7.97
CA GLN A 188 20.30 28.36 9.06
C GLN A 188 19.46 29.61 9.33
N ARG A 189 20.06 30.80 9.17
CA ARG A 189 19.39 32.09 9.34
C ARG A 189 18.25 32.26 8.33
N LEU A 190 18.53 32.05 7.04
CA LEU A 190 17.51 32.16 6.00
C LEU A 190 16.35 31.17 6.24
N ARG A 191 16.67 29.90 6.52
CA ARG A 191 15.65 28.86 6.79
C ARG A 191 14.76 29.23 7.97
N ALA A 192 15.34 29.77 9.05
CA ALA A 192 14.58 30.22 10.22
C ALA A 192 13.62 31.37 9.87
N GLN A 193 14.07 32.36 9.08
CA GLN A 193 13.24 33.49 8.66
C GLN A 193 12.10 33.06 7.72
N ILE A 194 12.39 32.19 6.75
CA ILE A 194 11.36 31.60 5.87
C ILE A 194 10.32 30.84 6.70
N ASN A 195 10.76 29.99 7.63
CA ASN A 195 9.86 29.24 8.51
C ASN A 195 9.00 30.14 9.40
N GLN A 196 9.49 31.32 9.79
CA GLN A 196 8.72 32.27 10.59
C GLN A 196 7.50 32.79 9.82
N ILE A 197 7.64 33.02 8.52
CA ILE A 197 6.60 33.55 7.63
C ILE A 197 5.67 32.44 7.10
N ALA A 198 6.21 31.25 6.82
CA ALA A 198 5.46 30.12 6.29
C ALA A 198 4.33 29.67 7.23
N GLN A 199 3.20 29.23 6.68
CA GLN A 199 2.12 28.61 7.46
C GLN A 199 2.47 27.16 7.78
N VAL A 200 3.18 26.47 6.89
CA VAL A 200 3.62 25.08 7.08
C VAL A 200 5.09 24.97 6.66
N ALA A 201 5.89 24.27 7.46
CA ALA A 201 7.27 23.93 7.11
C ALA A 201 7.49 22.44 7.33
N VAL A 202 8.05 21.77 6.32
CA VAL A 202 8.31 20.33 6.28
C VAL A 202 9.78 20.10 5.96
N ASP A 203 10.45 19.24 6.73
CA ASP A 203 11.80 18.75 6.47
C ASP A 203 11.73 17.35 5.85
N LEU A 204 12.40 17.17 4.73
CA LEU A 204 12.61 15.89 4.07
C LEU A 204 14.08 15.53 4.15
N SER A 205 14.39 14.36 4.69
CA SER A 205 15.78 13.91 4.80
C SER A 205 15.95 12.44 4.48
N VAL A 206 17.16 12.07 4.04
CA VAL A 206 17.55 10.66 3.84
C VAL A 206 18.68 10.33 4.81
N ARG A 207 18.50 9.28 5.62
CA ARG A 207 19.56 8.78 6.51
C ARG A 207 19.68 7.28 6.34
N ARG A 208 20.89 6.83 5.98
CA ARG A 208 21.22 5.40 5.78
C ARG A 208 20.25 4.68 4.82
N GLY A 209 19.82 5.37 3.77
CA GLY A 209 18.88 4.84 2.77
C GLY A 209 17.40 4.95 3.15
N THR A 210 17.08 5.42 4.36
CA THR A 210 15.69 5.65 4.79
C THR A 210 15.32 7.11 4.61
N THR A 211 14.27 7.36 3.83
CA THR A 211 13.63 8.68 3.68
C THR A 211 12.70 8.96 4.86
N SER A 212 12.73 10.19 5.37
CA SER A 212 11.88 10.63 6.48
C SER A 212 11.33 12.03 6.24
N LEU A 213 10.10 12.25 6.69
CA LEU A 213 9.38 13.53 6.66
C LEU A 213 9.16 13.99 8.09
N MET A 214 9.43 15.26 8.39
CA MET A 214 9.18 15.87 9.68
C MET A 214 8.45 17.19 9.50
N ILE A 215 7.31 17.36 10.19
CA ILE A 215 6.60 18.64 10.19
C ILE A 215 7.27 19.54 11.23
N LEU A 216 7.95 20.59 10.77
CA LEU A 216 8.64 21.56 11.64
C LEU A 216 7.67 22.61 12.18
N LYS A 217 6.68 23.00 11.38
CA LYS A 217 5.69 24.02 11.72
C LYS A 217 4.37 23.75 11.03
N ALA A 218 3.27 23.96 11.75
CA ALA A 218 1.94 24.06 11.18
C ALA A 218 1.14 25.13 11.96
N GLU A 219 1.07 26.34 11.41
CA GLU A 219 0.51 27.51 12.08
C GLU A 219 -0.97 27.30 12.46
N LYS A 220 -1.33 27.63 13.71
CA LYS A 220 -2.69 27.50 14.27
C LYS A 220 -3.25 26.07 14.22
N ARG A 221 -2.37 25.07 14.16
CA ARG A 221 -2.73 23.64 14.28
C ARG A 221 -2.06 23.10 15.54
N ASP A 222 -2.87 22.64 16.49
CA ASP A 222 -2.37 21.92 17.67
C ASP A 222 -2.22 20.45 17.29
N LEU A 223 -1.00 20.09 16.86
CA LEU A 223 -0.70 18.76 16.32
C LEU A 223 0.34 18.10 17.21
N ASP A 224 0.06 16.87 17.65
CA ASP A 224 1.03 16.02 18.32
C ASP A 224 2.10 15.49 17.35
N THR A 225 1.97 15.75 16.05
CA THR A 225 2.86 15.28 14.97
C THR A 225 4.08 16.18 14.74
N LEU A 226 4.11 17.38 15.35
CA LEU A 226 5.21 18.33 15.17
C LEU A 226 6.55 17.78 15.67
N ASN A 227 7.61 18.04 14.90
CA ASN A 227 8.99 17.64 15.18
C ASN A 227 9.20 16.12 15.37
N LYS A 228 8.26 15.30 14.90
CA LYS A 228 8.40 13.84 14.86
C LYS A 228 8.81 13.39 13.46
N PRO A 229 9.84 12.54 13.31
CA PRO A 229 10.19 11.99 12.02
C PRO A 229 9.24 10.83 11.66
N TYR A 230 8.69 10.90 10.45
CA TYR A 230 7.86 9.87 9.85
C TYR A 230 8.59 9.27 8.65
N SER A 231 9.04 8.04 8.79
CA SER A 231 9.62 7.29 7.68
C SER A 231 8.59 7.06 6.59
N TYR A 232 9.00 7.27 5.34
CA TYR A 232 8.17 7.01 4.17
C TYR A 232 9.01 6.39 3.07
N TRP A 233 8.36 5.79 2.08
CA TRP A 233 9.00 5.36 0.84
C TRP A 233 8.09 5.70 -0.33
N THR A 234 8.69 5.76 -1.52
CA THR A 234 8.00 6.10 -2.76
C THR A 234 8.11 4.95 -3.74
N LYS A 235 7.03 4.71 -4.47
CA LYS A 235 7.04 3.91 -5.70
C LYS A 235 6.18 4.64 -6.73
N ASP A 236 6.84 5.16 -7.75
CA ASP A 236 6.24 6.12 -8.69
C ASP A 236 5.67 7.33 -7.92
N LEU A 237 4.39 7.67 -8.11
CA LEU A 237 3.71 8.73 -7.36
C LEU A 237 3.14 8.27 -6.01
N ASN A 238 3.22 6.98 -5.67
CA ASN A 238 2.68 6.49 -4.41
C ASN A 238 3.65 6.77 -3.26
N VAL A 239 3.23 7.60 -2.30
CA VAL A 239 3.93 7.83 -1.03
C VAL A 239 3.29 6.97 0.06
N THR A 240 4.07 6.13 0.72
CA THR A 240 3.60 5.29 1.84
C THR A 240 4.45 5.54 3.08
N PHE A 241 3.82 5.68 4.25
CA PHE A 241 4.52 5.94 5.51
C PHE A 241 4.61 4.68 6.37
N ASP A 242 5.59 4.60 7.27
CA ASP A 242 5.75 3.45 8.19
C ASP A 242 4.58 3.32 9.19
N GLU A 243 3.80 4.37 9.45
CA GLU A 243 2.54 4.22 10.19
C GLU A 243 1.47 3.46 9.39
N ASP A 244 1.50 3.54 8.05
CA ASP A 244 0.75 2.62 7.21
C ASP A 244 1.31 1.19 7.33
N ARG A 245 2.48 0.95 7.91
CA ARG A 245 2.99 -0.39 8.24
C ARG A 245 2.44 -0.91 9.57
N LYS A 246 2.11 -0.02 10.52
CA LYS A 246 1.36 -0.37 11.74
C LYS A 246 -0.13 -0.59 11.48
N ILE A 247 -0.72 0.12 10.50
CA ILE A 247 -2.13 -0.07 10.08
C ILE A 247 -2.25 -1.12 8.96
N ARG A 248 -1.23 -1.32 8.11
CA ARG A 248 -1.10 -2.48 7.20
C ARG A 248 -0.21 -3.54 7.83
N GLY A 249 -0.60 -3.99 9.02
CA GLY A 249 -0.53 -5.43 9.28
C GLY A 249 -1.45 -6.11 8.27
N ARG A 250 -0.97 -6.37 7.06
CA ARG A 250 -1.80 -7.01 6.03
C ARG A 250 -1.67 -8.53 6.02
N PHE A 251 -0.69 -9.06 6.75
CA PHE A 251 -0.56 -10.50 6.99
C PHE A 251 -0.23 -10.71 8.46
N ASP A 252 -1.21 -11.22 9.21
CA ASP A 252 -0.93 -11.82 10.50
C ASP A 252 -0.29 -13.19 10.23
N LEU A 253 1.02 -13.18 9.95
CA LEU A 253 1.79 -14.38 9.65
C LEU A 253 1.63 -15.41 10.77
N GLY A 254 1.61 -14.96 12.02
CA GLY A 254 1.46 -15.83 13.18
C GLY A 254 0.10 -16.52 13.21
N LEU A 255 -0.99 -15.77 13.05
CA LEU A 255 -2.34 -16.31 12.98
C LEU A 255 -2.51 -17.21 11.76
N ARG A 256 -2.00 -16.81 10.59
CA ARG A 256 -2.08 -17.59 9.35
C ARG A 256 -1.33 -18.90 9.46
N LEU A 257 -0.12 -18.89 10.04
CA LEU A 257 0.65 -20.08 10.31
C LEU A 257 -0.09 -21.02 11.27
N LYS A 258 -0.68 -20.47 12.34
CA LYS A 258 -1.49 -21.21 13.31
C LYS A 258 -2.72 -21.86 12.66
N GLU A 259 -3.42 -21.15 11.78
CA GLU A 259 -4.57 -21.67 11.03
C GLU A 259 -4.16 -22.87 10.17
N LEU A 260 -3.13 -22.71 9.34
CA LEU A 260 -2.67 -23.76 8.42
C LEU A 260 -2.12 -24.98 9.16
N ARG A 261 -1.37 -24.76 10.24
CA ARG A 261 -0.92 -25.82 11.15
C ARG A 261 -2.10 -26.60 11.73
N SER A 262 -3.12 -25.87 12.19
CA SER A 262 -4.31 -26.49 12.80
C SER A 262 -5.13 -27.27 11.76
N LYS A 263 -5.26 -26.77 10.53
CA LYS A 263 -5.89 -27.48 9.40
C LYS A 263 -5.17 -28.78 9.03
N ARG A 264 -3.84 -28.82 9.17
CA ARG A 264 -3.03 -30.04 9.05
C ARG A 264 -3.16 -30.99 10.24
N GLY A 265 -3.76 -30.56 11.34
CA GLY A 265 -3.87 -31.33 12.57
C GLY A 265 -2.55 -31.51 13.32
N LEU A 266 -1.60 -30.58 13.15
CA LEU A 266 -0.29 -30.61 13.81
C LEU A 266 -0.29 -29.76 15.09
N SER A 267 0.37 -30.22 16.14
CA SER A 267 0.76 -29.39 17.29
C SER A 267 1.96 -28.50 16.98
N GLN A 268 2.18 -27.45 17.77
CA GLN A 268 3.37 -26.58 17.63
C GLN A 268 4.67 -27.38 17.75
N THR A 269 4.70 -28.37 18.65
CA THR A 269 5.86 -29.27 18.85
C THR A 269 6.12 -30.15 17.64
N GLU A 270 5.08 -30.71 17.02
CA GLU A 270 5.22 -31.52 15.80
C GLU A 270 5.70 -30.67 14.62
N LEU A 271 5.14 -29.47 14.42
CA LEU A 271 5.61 -28.55 13.38
C LEU A 271 7.07 -28.15 13.60
N ALA A 272 7.45 -27.83 14.84
CA ALA A 272 8.82 -27.46 15.20
C ALA A 272 9.82 -28.57 14.83
N LYS A 273 9.50 -29.83 15.15
CA LYS A 273 10.33 -30.99 14.82
C LYS A 273 10.49 -31.18 13.31
N LEU A 274 9.41 -31.00 12.54
CA LEU A 274 9.42 -31.15 11.07
C LEU A 274 10.19 -30.03 10.36
N VAL A 275 10.14 -28.82 10.93
CA VAL A 275 10.84 -27.63 10.40
C VAL A 275 12.30 -27.58 10.84
N GLY A 276 12.66 -28.23 11.96
CA GLY A 276 14.00 -28.20 12.53
C GLY A 276 14.27 -27.00 13.44
N VAL A 277 13.23 -26.51 14.12
CA VAL A 277 13.30 -25.38 15.08
C VAL A 277 12.78 -25.80 16.46
N THR A 278 12.92 -24.93 17.47
CA THR A 278 12.37 -25.22 18.81
C THR A 278 10.85 -24.97 18.86
N PRO A 279 10.09 -25.67 19.72
CA PRO A 279 8.67 -25.37 19.93
C PRO A 279 8.41 -23.92 20.36
N SER A 280 9.34 -23.32 21.13
CA SER A 280 9.30 -21.91 21.50
C SER A 280 9.33 -20.99 20.27
N THR A 281 10.16 -21.31 19.28
CA THR A 281 10.24 -20.57 18.01
C THR A 281 8.90 -20.57 17.29
N ILE A 282 8.24 -21.73 17.16
CA ILE A 282 6.90 -21.81 16.52
C ILE A 282 5.88 -20.99 17.32
N SER A 283 5.88 -21.11 18.65
CA SER A 283 4.96 -20.36 19.51
C SER A 283 5.16 -18.84 19.39
N GLN A 284 6.41 -18.37 19.39
CA GLN A 284 6.74 -16.96 19.23
C GLN A 284 6.42 -16.43 17.83
N VAL A 285 6.57 -17.24 16.78
CA VAL A 285 6.13 -16.89 15.42
C VAL A 285 4.61 -16.80 15.35
N GLU A 286 3.88 -17.79 15.88
CA GLU A 286 2.41 -17.79 15.91
C GLU A 286 1.83 -16.66 16.76
N GLY A 287 2.57 -16.22 17.79
CA GLY A 287 2.23 -15.07 18.62
C GLY A 287 2.76 -13.73 18.10
N ASN A 288 3.25 -13.65 16.85
CA ASN A 288 3.84 -12.46 16.23
C ASN A 288 4.95 -11.78 17.07
N THR A 289 5.60 -12.54 17.95
CA THR A 289 6.65 -12.04 18.85
C THR A 289 8.00 -12.05 18.14
N ILE A 290 8.21 -13.00 17.22
CA ILE A 290 9.38 -13.05 16.33
C ILE A 290 8.93 -13.36 14.90
N TYR A 291 9.73 -12.96 13.91
CA TYR A 291 9.58 -13.42 12.54
C TYR A 291 10.53 -14.60 12.27
N PRO A 292 10.11 -15.63 11.52
CA PRO A 292 11.00 -16.72 11.14
C PRO A 292 12.03 -16.25 10.12
N SER A 293 13.19 -16.90 10.08
CA SER A 293 14.14 -16.70 8.97
C SER A 293 13.53 -17.21 7.65
N LEU A 294 13.98 -16.68 6.51
CA LEU A 294 13.50 -17.11 5.19
C LEU A 294 13.60 -18.64 4.99
N PRO A 295 14.71 -19.32 5.36
CA PRO A 295 14.78 -20.78 5.28
C PRO A 295 13.73 -21.49 6.14
N ALA A 296 13.50 -21.02 7.37
CA ALA A 296 12.50 -21.61 8.27
C ALA A 296 11.08 -21.41 7.74
N LEU A 297 10.79 -20.24 7.18
CA LEU A 297 9.52 -19.90 6.54
C LEU A 297 9.23 -20.79 5.32
N LEU A 298 10.21 -20.98 4.43
CA LEU A 298 10.07 -21.87 3.27
C LEU A 298 9.82 -23.32 3.71
N LYS A 299 10.54 -23.78 4.75
CA LYS A 299 10.36 -25.12 5.30
C LYS A 299 9.00 -25.29 5.96
N MET A 300 8.47 -24.27 6.64
CA MET A 300 7.11 -24.26 7.18
C MET A 300 6.07 -24.42 6.07
N ALA A 301 6.18 -23.66 4.98
CA ALA A 301 5.28 -23.77 3.84
C ALA A 301 5.29 -25.18 3.21
N GLU A 302 6.49 -25.75 3.03
CA GLU A 302 6.68 -27.12 2.52
C GLU A 302 6.00 -28.17 3.41
N VAL A 303 6.24 -28.13 4.72
CA VAL A 303 5.66 -29.06 5.71
C VAL A 303 4.14 -28.95 5.76
N LEU A 304 3.60 -27.74 5.62
CA LEU A 304 2.16 -27.49 5.56
C LEU A 304 1.57 -27.81 4.18
N SER A 305 2.43 -28.07 3.19
CA SER A 305 2.19 -28.16 1.73
C SER A 305 1.20 -27.11 1.23
N VAL A 306 1.61 -25.87 1.44
CA VAL A 306 1.01 -24.69 0.83
C VAL A 306 2.10 -23.94 0.08
N ASP A 307 1.71 -23.04 -0.82
CA ASP A 307 2.67 -22.10 -1.39
C ASP A 307 3.17 -21.14 -0.31
N VAL A 308 4.43 -20.71 -0.38
CA VAL A 308 4.97 -19.74 0.59
C VAL A 308 4.17 -18.44 0.57
N SER A 309 3.67 -18.04 -0.59
CA SER A 309 2.80 -16.87 -0.72
C SER A 309 1.49 -17.03 0.06
N SER A 310 0.98 -18.24 0.29
CA SER A 310 -0.22 -18.50 1.11
C SER A 310 -0.08 -18.08 2.58
N LEU A 311 1.16 -17.93 3.07
CA LEU A 311 1.48 -17.35 4.38
C LEU A 311 1.32 -15.82 4.41
N PHE A 312 1.30 -15.20 3.23
CA PHE A 312 1.23 -13.75 2.98
C PHE A 312 0.11 -13.38 2.01
N GLN A 313 -0.95 -14.19 1.90
CA GLN A 313 -2.08 -13.91 1.02
C GLN A 313 -3.31 -13.52 1.86
N GLU A 314 -4.02 -12.46 1.43
CA GLU A 314 -5.40 -12.26 1.84
C GLU A 314 -6.29 -13.31 1.16
N LYS A 315 -7.47 -13.58 1.74
CA LYS A 315 -8.49 -14.58 1.32
C LYS A 315 -9.00 -14.46 -0.15
N GLY A 316 -8.38 -13.64 -0.99
CA GLY A 316 -8.78 -13.30 -2.35
C GLY A 316 -8.06 -14.06 -3.48
N ASP A 317 -6.77 -14.39 -3.34
CA ASP A 317 -5.94 -14.72 -4.52
C ASP A 317 -6.07 -16.15 -5.07
N ILE A 318 -6.45 -17.14 -4.24
CA ILE A 318 -6.58 -18.54 -4.69
C ILE A 318 -7.92 -18.80 -5.41
N ARG A 319 -8.82 -17.81 -5.49
CA ARG A 319 -10.21 -18.00 -5.97
C ARG A 319 -10.34 -18.43 -7.44
N ASN A 320 -9.28 -18.28 -8.25
CA ASN A 320 -9.35 -18.50 -9.70
C ASN A 320 -8.86 -19.89 -10.16
N ARG A 321 -8.43 -20.78 -9.26
CA ARG A 321 -8.01 -22.14 -9.63
C ARG A 321 -9.22 -23.07 -9.75
N ILE A 322 -9.41 -23.65 -10.94
CA ILE A 322 -10.59 -24.47 -11.28
C ILE A 322 -10.30 -25.97 -11.28
N ILE A 323 -9.04 -26.38 -11.53
CA ILE A 323 -8.63 -27.79 -11.62
C ILE A 323 -7.59 -28.12 -10.55
N PHE A 324 -7.82 -29.21 -9.82
CA PHE A 324 -6.95 -29.75 -8.77
C PHE A 324 -6.56 -31.20 -9.13
N PRO A 325 -5.34 -31.43 -9.62
CA PRO A 325 -4.84 -32.78 -9.92
C PRO A 325 -4.80 -33.65 -8.66
N GLY A 326 -5.21 -34.92 -8.76
CA GLY A 326 -5.21 -35.85 -7.62
C GLY A 326 -3.83 -36.11 -7.00
N ALA A 327 -2.75 -35.89 -7.76
CA ALA A 327 -1.38 -35.97 -7.25
C ALA A 327 -1.03 -34.86 -6.24
N GLU A 328 -1.79 -33.76 -6.23
CA GLU A 328 -1.65 -32.65 -5.28
C GLU A 328 -2.53 -32.81 -4.04
N ALA A 329 -3.26 -33.93 -3.92
CA ALA A 329 -4.12 -34.17 -2.77
C ALA A 329 -3.27 -34.28 -1.48
N VAL A 330 -3.71 -33.55 -0.46
CA VAL A 330 -2.95 -33.38 0.78
C VAL A 330 -3.45 -34.33 1.85
N GLU A 331 -2.56 -35.11 2.47
CA GLU A 331 -2.93 -35.95 3.61
C GLU A 331 -3.31 -35.10 4.84
N VAL A 332 -4.43 -35.47 5.46
CA VAL A 332 -5.00 -34.80 6.63
C VAL A 332 -5.08 -35.79 7.78
N LYS A 333 -4.55 -35.40 8.94
CA LYS A 333 -4.60 -36.20 10.16
C LYS A 333 -6.02 -36.14 10.74
N LEU A 334 -6.68 -37.30 10.83
CA LEU A 334 -7.98 -37.43 11.50
C LEU A 334 -7.76 -37.46 13.02
N GLN A 335 -8.16 -36.39 13.71
CA GLN A 335 -7.94 -36.26 15.15
C GLN A 335 -8.87 -37.18 15.96
N GLY A 336 -8.35 -37.80 17.01
CA GLY A 336 -9.14 -38.61 17.93
C GLY A 336 -9.55 -40.00 17.41
N LEU A 337 -9.01 -40.44 16.27
CA LEU A 337 -9.26 -41.77 15.72
C LEU A 337 -8.09 -42.74 15.99
N PRO A 338 -8.35 -44.06 16.04
CA PRO A 338 -7.27 -45.06 16.16
C PRO A 338 -6.33 -45.01 14.95
N ASP A 339 -5.02 -45.04 15.20
CA ASP A 339 -4.00 -45.01 14.15
C ASP A 339 -4.18 -46.14 13.13
N GLY A 340 -4.14 -45.78 11.85
CA GLY A 340 -4.28 -46.71 10.74
C GLY A 340 -5.69 -47.28 10.52
N ALA A 341 -6.71 -46.78 11.23
CA ALA A 341 -8.10 -47.18 10.99
C ALA A 341 -8.72 -46.52 9.76
N ALA A 342 -8.41 -45.24 9.54
CA ALA A 342 -8.80 -44.48 8.36
C ALA A 342 -7.77 -43.43 7.99
N TYR A 343 -7.75 -43.09 6.70
CA TYR A 343 -6.92 -42.03 6.13
C TYR A 343 -7.79 -41.02 5.40
N ALA A 344 -7.38 -39.76 5.40
CA ALA A 344 -8.08 -38.68 4.70
C ALA A 344 -7.11 -37.91 3.81
N LYS A 345 -7.53 -37.64 2.58
CA LYS A 345 -6.84 -36.73 1.66
C LYS A 345 -7.76 -35.58 1.29
N SER A 346 -7.33 -34.34 1.53
CA SER A 346 -7.98 -33.15 1.00
C SER A 346 -7.74 -33.08 -0.49
N LEU A 347 -8.81 -32.96 -1.29
CA LEU A 347 -8.73 -32.91 -2.76
C LEU A 347 -8.50 -31.48 -3.28
N THR A 348 -8.55 -30.49 -2.39
CA THR A 348 -8.14 -29.11 -2.63
C THR A 348 -7.02 -28.71 -1.65
N PRO A 349 -6.23 -27.67 -1.96
CA PRO A 349 -5.34 -27.05 -1.00
C PRO A 349 -6.08 -26.67 0.29
N LEU A 350 -5.44 -26.81 1.44
CA LEU A 350 -6.06 -26.55 2.75
C LEU A 350 -6.45 -25.07 2.94
N ASP A 351 -5.81 -24.17 2.20
CA ASP A 351 -6.04 -22.74 2.16
C ASP A 351 -7.05 -22.31 1.09
N PHE A 352 -7.58 -23.23 0.29
CA PHE A 352 -8.64 -22.95 -0.68
C PHE A 352 -9.97 -22.68 0.03
N GLU A 353 -10.37 -21.41 0.13
CA GLU A 353 -11.61 -21.00 0.79
C GLU A 353 -12.80 -21.02 -0.17
N GLN A 354 -13.46 -22.19 -0.29
CA GLN A 354 -14.78 -22.32 -0.90
C GLN A 354 -15.82 -22.84 0.10
N LYS A 355 -17.10 -22.76 -0.30
CA LYS A 355 -18.23 -23.26 0.51
C LYS A 355 -18.26 -24.79 0.64
N ALA A 356 -17.42 -25.52 -0.10
CA ALA A 356 -17.34 -26.97 -0.07
C ALA A 356 -15.88 -27.42 0.08
N GLU A 357 -15.62 -28.30 1.03
CA GLU A 357 -14.31 -28.90 1.28
C GLU A 357 -14.36 -30.41 0.95
N PRO A 358 -13.81 -30.84 -0.21
CA PRO A 358 -13.83 -32.23 -0.63
C PRO A 358 -12.65 -33.04 -0.10
N TYR A 359 -12.93 -34.26 0.36
CA TYR A 359 -11.99 -35.23 0.89
C TYR A 359 -12.19 -36.59 0.25
N LEU A 360 -11.10 -37.33 0.04
CA LEU A 360 -11.13 -38.77 -0.19
C LEU A 360 -10.79 -39.47 1.13
N LEU A 361 -11.76 -40.21 1.67
CA LEU A 361 -11.61 -41.03 2.86
C LEU A 361 -11.37 -42.49 2.49
N GLU A 362 -10.42 -43.11 3.16
CA GLU A 362 -10.13 -44.54 3.04
C GLU A 362 -10.23 -45.22 4.40
N VAL A 363 -11.23 -46.10 4.58
CA VAL A 363 -11.42 -46.88 5.80
C VAL A 363 -10.87 -48.28 5.59
N GLN A 364 -9.91 -48.68 6.43
CA GLN A 364 -9.21 -49.95 6.27
C GLN A 364 -10.13 -51.16 6.54
N PRO A 365 -9.88 -52.33 5.91
CA PRO A 365 -10.70 -53.53 6.08
C PRO A 365 -10.84 -53.94 7.54
N LYS A 366 -12.03 -54.42 7.91
CA LYS A 366 -12.34 -54.94 9.26
C LYS A 366 -12.08 -53.95 10.41
N ARG A 367 -11.93 -52.65 10.11
CA ARG A 367 -11.74 -51.60 11.12
C ARG A 367 -13.06 -51.01 11.56
N GLU A 368 -13.08 -50.62 12.83
CA GLU A 368 -14.18 -49.94 13.50
C GLU A 368 -13.66 -48.62 14.07
N ILE A 369 -14.44 -47.56 13.90
CA ILE A 369 -14.10 -46.19 14.24
C ILE A 369 -15.21 -45.67 15.16
N PRO A 370 -14.92 -45.41 16.46
CA PRO A 370 -15.95 -45.11 17.47
C PRO A 370 -16.35 -43.62 17.49
N ALA A 371 -16.23 -42.92 16.36
CA ALA A 371 -16.57 -41.51 16.22
C ALA A 371 -16.79 -41.16 14.74
N HIS A 372 -17.31 -39.96 14.48
CA HIS A 372 -17.33 -39.38 13.14
C HIS A 372 -15.93 -38.90 12.71
N PHE A 373 -15.70 -38.76 11.40
CA PHE A 373 -14.38 -38.44 10.84
C PHE A 373 -13.94 -37.00 11.14
N PHE A 374 -14.88 -36.06 11.18
CA PHE A 374 -14.61 -34.64 11.35
C PHE A 374 -15.44 -34.06 12.50
N LEU A 375 -14.89 -33.04 13.15
CA LEU A 375 -15.63 -32.16 14.06
C LEU A 375 -16.02 -30.90 13.27
N HIS A 376 -17.20 -30.93 12.64
CA HIS A 376 -17.68 -29.87 11.77
C HIS A 376 -19.10 -29.45 12.14
N LYS A 377 -19.39 -28.16 11.97
CA LYS A 377 -20.72 -27.58 12.12
C LYS A 377 -21.20 -27.19 10.73
N GLY A 378 -22.11 -27.96 10.16
CA GLY A 378 -22.66 -27.73 8.83
C GLY A 378 -23.16 -29.01 8.19
N GLU A 379 -23.59 -28.90 6.93
CA GLU A 379 -24.04 -30.05 6.15
C GLU A 379 -22.85 -30.82 5.59
N GLU A 380 -22.98 -32.14 5.50
CA GLU A 380 -21.94 -33.03 4.97
C GLU A 380 -22.55 -34.07 4.04
N MET A 381 -21.84 -34.36 2.94
CA MET A 381 -22.27 -35.37 1.97
C MET A 381 -21.15 -36.38 1.72
N GLY A 382 -21.44 -37.65 1.89
CA GLY A 382 -20.59 -38.77 1.52
C GLY A 382 -21.12 -39.51 0.30
N TYR A 383 -20.27 -39.92 -0.63
CA TYR A 383 -20.60 -40.81 -1.75
C TYR A 383 -19.64 -42.00 -1.77
N LEU A 384 -20.16 -43.22 -1.61
CA LEU A 384 -19.31 -44.41 -1.54
C LEU A 384 -18.83 -44.83 -2.93
N LEU A 385 -17.52 -44.74 -3.16
CA LEU A 385 -16.89 -45.08 -4.43
C LEU A 385 -16.66 -46.58 -4.57
N SER A 386 -16.19 -47.23 -3.51
CA SER A 386 -15.89 -48.67 -3.50
C SER A 386 -15.89 -49.25 -2.10
N GLY A 387 -16.12 -50.57 -1.98
CA GLY A 387 -16.17 -51.28 -0.69
C GLY A 387 -17.56 -51.25 -0.05
N VAL A 388 -17.63 -51.55 1.25
CA VAL A 388 -18.88 -51.53 2.03
C VAL A 388 -18.58 -50.85 3.36
N LEU A 389 -19.48 -49.97 3.80
CA LEU A 389 -19.41 -49.36 5.13
C LEU A 389 -20.70 -49.63 5.91
N GLN A 390 -20.58 -49.69 7.22
CA GLN A 390 -21.68 -49.63 8.15
C GLN A 390 -21.54 -48.36 8.99
N VAL A 391 -22.63 -47.62 9.12
CA VAL A 391 -22.68 -46.38 9.89
C VAL A 391 -23.76 -46.47 10.96
N LYS A 392 -23.42 -46.08 12.19
CA LYS A 392 -24.36 -46.04 13.32
C LYS A 392 -24.79 -44.61 13.59
N LEU A 393 -26.07 -44.33 13.41
CA LEU A 393 -26.69 -43.03 13.69
C LEU A 393 -27.84 -43.24 14.67
N GLY A 394 -27.74 -42.64 15.86
CA GLY A 394 -28.65 -42.90 16.96
C GLY A 394 -28.68 -44.39 17.35
N LYS A 395 -29.85 -45.03 17.25
CA LYS A 395 -30.05 -46.46 17.53
C LYS A 395 -29.99 -47.35 16.29
N ALA A 396 -29.92 -46.77 15.10
CA ALA A 396 -29.95 -47.50 13.84
C ALA A 396 -28.55 -47.75 13.28
N VAL A 397 -28.40 -48.87 12.57
CA VAL A 397 -27.19 -49.20 11.80
C VAL A 397 -27.57 -49.32 10.33
N TYR A 398 -26.94 -48.52 9.49
CA TYR A 398 -27.16 -48.50 8.05
C TYR A 398 -25.97 -49.12 7.33
N THR A 399 -26.22 -49.91 6.30
CA THR A 399 -25.17 -50.43 5.41
C THR A 399 -25.14 -49.61 4.13
N ILE A 400 -23.98 -49.09 3.80
CA ILE A 400 -23.70 -48.23 2.65
C ILE A 400 -22.95 -49.06 1.61
N ARG A 401 -23.43 -49.06 0.37
CA ARG A 401 -22.88 -49.76 -0.79
C ARG A 401 -22.38 -48.76 -1.83
N PRO A 402 -21.52 -49.18 -2.77
CA PRO A 402 -21.02 -48.28 -3.80
C PRO A 402 -22.16 -47.65 -4.59
N GLY A 403 -22.13 -46.34 -4.76
CA GLY A 403 -23.22 -45.56 -5.35
C GLY A 403 -24.17 -44.90 -4.34
N ASP A 404 -24.17 -45.35 -3.09
CA ASP A 404 -25.01 -44.75 -2.06
C ASP A 404 -24.46 -43.40 -1.58
N VAL A 405 -25.37 -42.49 -1.26
CA VAL A 405 -25.09 -41.17 -0.70
C VAL A 405 -25.48 -41.13 0.77
N VAL A 406 -24.59 -40.62 1.61
CA VAL A 406 -24.86 -40.25 3.00
C VAL A 406 -24.99 -38.73 3.05
N TYR A 407 -26.10 -38.21 3.57
CA TYR A 407 -26.28 -36.77 3.78
C TYR A 407 -26.52 -36.50 5.27
N LEU A 408 -25.69 -35.66 5.89
CA LEU A 408 -25.77 -35.31 7.30
C LEU A 408 -26.03 -33.82 7.44
N THR A 409 -27.04 -33.44 8.20
CA THR A 409 -27.39 -32.03 8.46
C THR A 409 -27.10 -31.61 9.89
N SER A 410 -27.48 -32.45 10.86
CA SER A 410 -27.41 -32.13 12.29
C SER A 410 -27.00 -33.30 13.18
N GLU A 411 -27.33 -34.54 12.79
CA GLU A 411 -26.93 -35.74 13.54
C GLU A 411 -25.62 -36.32 13.00
N MET A 412 -24.65 -36.51 13.90
CA MET A 412 -23.35 -37.08 13.54
C MET A 412 -23.30 -38.58 13.88
N PRO A 413 -22.76 -39.42 12.98
CA PRO A 413 -22.56 -40.83 13.26
C PRO A 413 -21.71 -41.06 14.50
N THR A 414 -22.16 -41.97 15.35
CA THR A 414 -21.44 -42.38 16.55
C THR A 414 -20.39 -43.44 16.24
N GLN A 415 -20.51 -44.13 15.11
CA GLN A 415 -19.58 -45.19 14.72
C GLN A 415 -19.59 -45.42 13.20
N TRP A 416 -18.41 -45.73 12.67
CA TRP A 416 -18.20 -46.25 11.31
C TRP A 416 -17.49 -47.59 11.36
N LYS A 417 -17.84 -48.50 10.46
CA LYS A 417 -17.20 -49.81 10.36
C LYS A 417 -17.06 -50.22 8.89
N ASN A 418 -15.90 -50.75 8.53
CA ASN A 418 -15.73 -51.44 7.27
C ASN A 418 -15.83 -52.96 7.53
N PRO A 419 -16.99 -53.61 7.29
CA PRO A 419 -17.12 -55.06 7.46
C PRO A 419 -16.45 -55.87 6.33
N GLY A 420 -16.07 -55.21 5.23
CA GLY A 420 -15.56 -55.84 4.04
C GLY A 420 -14.08 -56.23 4.12
N PRO A 421 -13.60 -57.08 3.18
CA PRO A 421 -12.21 -57.50 3.10
C PRO A 421 -11.31 -56.48 2.38
N SER A 422 -11.88 -55.48 1.70
CA SER A 422 -11.16 -54.45 0.94
C SER A 422 -11.32 -53.07 1.54
N VAL A 423 -10.39 -52.16 1.23
CA VAL A 423 -10.48 -50.74 1.63
C VAL A 423 -11.78 -50.15 1.10
N ALA A 424 -12.53 -49.47 1.97
CA ALA A 424 -13.70 -48.70 1.57
C ALA A 424 -13.28 -47.26 1.26
N ARG A 425 -13.67 -46.75 0.08
CA ARG A 425 -13.32 -45.40 -0.39
C ARG A 425 -14.57 -44.55 -0.50
N LEU A 426 -14.55 -43.39 0.13
CA LEU A 426 -15.68 -42.47 0.23
C LEU A 426 -15.23 -41.07 -0.20
N LEU A 427 -15.92 -40.48 -1.19
CA LEU A 427 -15.80 -39.04 -1.43
C LEU A 427 -16.65 -38.35 -0.37
N TRP A 428 -16.05 -37.44 0.39
CA TRP A 428 -16.71 -36.74 1.48
C TRP A 428 -16.61 -35.23 1.27
N VAL A 429 -17.71 -34.52 1.33
CA VAL A 429 -17.77 -33.07 1.11
C VAL A 429 -18.38 -32.43 2.33
N LYS A 430 -17.62 -31.56 3.00
CA LYS A 430 -18.18 -30.70 4.05
C LYS A 430 -18.65 -29.40 3.41
N ILE A 431 -19.88 -29.00 3.68
CA ILE A 431 -20.49 -27.78 3.19
C ILE A 431 -20.51 -26.76 4.34
N ARG A 432 -20.04 -25.54 4.06
CA ARG A 432 -19.96 -24.42 5.01
C ARG A 432 -21.13 -23.46 4.87
#